data_AF-A0A6A2RPY8-F1
#
_entry.id   AF-A0A6A2RPY8-F1
#
_cell.length_a   1.000
_cell.length_b   1.000
_cell.length_c   1.000
_cell.angle_alpha   90.00
_cell.angle_beta   90.00
_cell.angle_gamma   90.00
#
_symmetry.space_group_name_H-M   'P 1'
#
loop_
_entity.id
_entity.type
_entity.pdbx_description
1 polymer ?
#
loop_
_entity_poly.entity_id
_entity_poly.type
_entity_poly.pdbx_seq_one_letter_code
_entity_poly.pdbx_strand_id
1 'polypeptide(L)'
;MRENSNINKALAYYIGYSTDDLIRYKASSGGIGTSIIKYLLSTSEYDTSMTFVYDKEKCGYIPKLIYDFNEINICGSVYQDIDIFSFLKENISSIKNGIIVTCMPCQVQGIRSVLDRNNINNFIISFCCSGQTTLEGTWLCYRYMGIDKSQVINMQYRGNGWPSGIQIELFDGKKIYKNNYTNPWRLMHQSKLFRPKRCLMCKEDISYKADVSLADPWLGKYKISDKIGHTMFLINTEKGLAFIEEMKNKSLLRLIDSSVEDYIEAQGHTIMAKDKASLEKKFNNILSKMGNNILYKKIMTLSPFMLRFHMLIIRIVYKIVK
;
A
#
# COMPACT_ATOMS: atom_id res chain seq x y z
N MET A 1 8.06 18.19 17.93
CA MET A 1 8.88 17.67 16.80
C MET A 1 9.52 16.40 17.30
N ARG A 2 9.45 15.27 16.59
CA ARG A 2 10.31 14.14 16.93
C ARG A 2 11.74 14.66 16.88
N GLU A 3 12.47 14.56 17.99
CA GLU A 3 13.92 14.72 17.94
C GLU A 3 14.44 13.81 16.82
N ASN A 4 15.34 14.36 16.02
CA ASN A 4 15.96 13.80 14.82
C ASN A 4 16.76 12.49 15.04
N SER A 5 16.46 11.71 16.07
CA SER A 5 17.23 10.51 16.46
C SER A 5 16.83 9.22 15.74
N ASN A 6 15.80 9.22 14.89
CA ASN A 6 15.25 8.00 14.27
C ASN A 6 15.27 7.96 12.73
N ILE A 7 15.86 8.97 12.09
CA ILE A 7 15.78 9.14 10.63
C ILE A 7 16.99 8.48 9.91
N ASN A 8 18.11 8.25 10.60
CA ASN A 8 19.26 7.46 10.10
C ASN A 8 19.17 5.95 10.45
N LYS A 9 18.06 5.28 10.13
CA LYS A 9 17.87 3.85 10.44
C LYS A 9 18.03 2.88 9.27
N ALA A 10 17.91 3.36 8.04
CA ALA A 10 18.17 2.54 6.88
C ALA A 10 19.67 2.50 6.58
N LEU A 11 20.14 1.36 6.08
CA LEU A 11 21.52 1.16 5.63
C LEU A 11 21.77 1.90 4.32
N ALA A 12 20.76 2.00 3.45
CA ALA A 12 20.86 2.69 2.16
C ALA A 12 19.50 3.20 1.67
N TYR A 13 19.54 4.20 0.79
CA TYR A 13 18.40 4.81 0.13
C TYR A 13 18.63 4.81 -1.39
N TYR A 14 17.64 4.35 -2.14
CA TYR A 14 17.72 4.31 -3.60
C TYR A 14 16.43 4.81 -4.24
N ILE A 15 16.55 5.28 -5.47
CA ILE A 15 15.44 5.38 -6.42
C ILE A 15 15.79 4.51 -7.62
N GLY A 16 14.87 3.66 -8.05
CA GLY A 16 15.16 2.74 -9.14
C GLY A 16 13.95 2.07 -9.75
N TYR A 17 14.20 1.17 -10.68
CA TYR A 17 13.18 0.38 -11.34
C TYR A 17 13.69 -0.99 -11.78
N SER A 18 12.75 -1.90 -12.02
CA SER A 18 13.00 -3.21 -12.64
C SER A 18 13.45 -3.07 -14.09
N THR A 19 14.46 -3.83 -14.48
CA THR A 19 14.84 -3.96 -15.92
C THR A 19 13.89 -4.84 -16.72
N ASP A 20 12.98 -5.56 -16.05
CA ASP A 20 11.87 -6.25 -16.71
C ASP A 20 10.76 -5.23 -16.99
N ASP A 21 10.63 -4.86 -18.27
CA ASP A 21 9.69 -3.81 -18.71
C ASP A 21 8.24 -4.14 -18.37
N LEU A 22 7.85 -5.41 -18.40
CA LEU A 22 6.49 -5.84 -18.07
C LEU A 22 6.22 -5.67 -16.58
N ILE A 23 7.17 -6.08 -15.72
CA ILE A 23 7.08 -5.88 -14.27
C ILE A 23 7.03 -4.38 -13.95
N ARG A 24 7.92 -3.60 -14.54
CA ARG A 24 8.00 -2.15 -14.32
C ARG A 24 6.69 -1.47 -14.71
N TYR A 25 6.16 -1.76 -15.89
CA TYR A 25 4.93 -1.13 -16.37
C TYR A 25 3.72 -1.55 -15.55
N LYS A 26 3.54 -2.85 -15.24
CA LYS A 26 2.35 -3.33 -14.52
C LYS A 26 2.33 -2.91 -13.04
N ALA A 27 3.48 -2.77 -12.41
CA ALA A 27 3.58 -2.36 -11.01
C ALA A 27 2.99 -0.95 -10.78
N SER A 28 2.67 -0.63 -9.52
CA SER A 28 2.14 0.70 -9.18
C SER A 28 3.18 1.84 -9.26
N SER A 29 4.43 1.48 -9.52
CA SER A 29 5.66 2.28 -9.39
C SER A 29 6.76 1.55 -10.19
N GLY A 30 8.05 1.71 -9.90
CA GLY A 30 9.15 1.09 -10.63
C GLY A 30 9.30 -0.45 -10.56
N GLY A 31 8.40 -1.20 -9.91
CA GLY A 31 8.43 -2.67 -9.94
C GLY A 31 9.51 -3.34 -9.07
N ILE A 32 10.12 -2.60 -8.13
CA ILE A 32 11.17 -3.12 -7.23
C ILE A 32 10.66 -4.30 -6.39
N GLY A 33 9.52 -4.15 -5.69
CA GLY A 33 8.98 -5.22 -4.83
C GLY A 33 8.70 -6.53 -5.58
N THR A 34 8.07 -6.43 -6.76
CA THR A 34 7.81 -7.61 -7.61
C THR A 34 9.10 -8.25 -8.10
N SER A 35 10.13 -7.45 -8.42
CA SER A 35 11.43 -7.97 -8.85
C SER A 35 12.16 -8.68 -7.72
N ILE A 36 12.07 -8.16 -6.48
CA ILE A 36 12.61 -8.83 -5.29
C ILE A 36 11.91 -10.18 -5.10
N ILE A 37 10.58 -10.23 -5.20
CA ILE A 37 9.82 -11.50 -5.09
C ILE A 37 10.27 -12.48 -6.17
N LYS A 38 10.36 -12.05 -7.43
CA LYS A 38 10.84 -12.87 -8.56
C LYS A 38 12.22 -13.46 -8.27
N TYR A 39 13.13 -12.61 -7.81
CA TYR A 39 14.51 -12.99 -7.56
C TYR A 39 14.62 -13.96 -6.39
N LEU A 40 14.00 -13.66 -5.26
CA LEU A 40 14.06 -14.49 -4.06
C LEU A 40 13.38 -15.86 -4.24
N LEU A 41 12.29 -15.94 -5.01
CA LEU A 41 11.69 -17.24 -5.38
C LEU A 41 12.56 -18.07 -6.33
N SER A 42 13.58 -17.47 -6.96
CA SER A 42 14.55 -18.20 -7.78
C SER A 42 15.77 -18.71 -6.99
N THR A 43 15.90 -18.33 -5.72
CA THR A 43 16.95 -18.83 -4.84
C THR A 43 16.45 -20.04 -4.05
N SER A 44 17.36 -20.81 -3.46
CA SER A 44 17.00 -21.95 -2.60
C SER A 44 16.53 -21.55 -1.20
N GLU A 45 16.47 -20.26 -0.88
CA GLU A 45 16.16 -19.76 0.48
C GLU A 45 14.67 -19.49 0.70
N TYR A 46 13.89 -19.27 -0.37
CA TYR A 46 12.46 -18.93 -0.31
C TYR A 46 11.68 -19.68 -1.39
N ASP A 47 10.74 -20.53 -0.96
CA ASP A 47 9.84 -21.24 -1.88
C ASP A 47 8.39 -20.74 -1.75
N THR A 48 8.16 -19.72 -0.92
CA THR A 48 6.82 -19.19 -0.67
C THR A 48 6.80 -17.67 -0.76
N SER A 49 5.78 -17.11 -1.39
CA SER A 49 5.43 -15.70 -1.27
C SER A 49 3.92 -15.54 -1.17
N MET A 50 3.46 -14.29 -1.10
CA MET A 50 2.04 -13.95 -1.09
C MET A 50 1.74 -12.99 -2.24
N THR A 51 0.62 -13.23 -2.92
CA THR A 51 0.04 -12.34 -3.91
C THR A 51 -1.38 -11.93 -3.50
N PHE A 52 -1.98 -11.01 -4.25
CA PHE A 52 -3.36 -10.61 -4.07
C PHE A 52 -4.12 -10.84 -5.37
N VAL A 53 -5.25 -11.54 -5.31
CA VAL A 53 -6.12 -11.80 -6.46
C VAL A 53 -7.45 -11.11 -6.26
N TYR A 54 -8.04 -10.61 -7.35
CA TYR A 54 -9.37 -10.03 -7.29
C TYR A 54 -10.41 -11.16 -7.26
N ASP A 55 -11.22 -11.18 -6.20
CA ASP A 55 -12.34 -12.09 -6.02
C ASP A 55 -13.62 -11.35 -6.41
N LYS A 56 -14.27 -11.82 -7.49
CA LYS A 56 -15.49 -11.20 -8.02
C LYS A 56 -16.70 -11.32 -7.08
N GLU A 57 -16.80 -12.41 -6.31
CA GLU A 57 -17.91 -12.66 -5.40
C GLU A 57 -17.83 -11.73 -4.19
N LYS A 58 -16.63 -11.57 -3.63
CA LYS A 58 -16.32 -10.57 -2.61
C LYS A 58 -16.25 -9.16 -3.20
N CYS A 59 -16.11 -9.03 -4.52
CA CYS A 59 -15.89 -7.76 -5.22
C CYS A 59 -14.71 -6.97 -4.62
N GLY A 60 -13.61 -7.66 -4.38
CA GLY A 60 -12.43 -7.14 -3.67
C GLY A 60 -11.22 -8.06 -3.74
N TYR A 61 -10.08 -7.61 -3.25
CA TYR A 61 -8.85 -8.40 -3.23
C TYR A 61 -8.82 -9.37 -2.05
N ILE A 62 -8.31 -10.58 -2.30
CA ILE A 62 -7.97 -11.57 -1.28
C ILE A 62 -6.49 -11.97 -1.37
N PRO A 63 -5.83 -12.25 -0.24
CA PRO A 63 -4.47 -12.78 -0.25
C PRO A 63 -4.46 -14.25 -0.70
N LYS A 64 -3.38 -14.67 -1.36
CA LYS A 64 -3.11 -16.06 -1.77
C LYS A 64 -1.61 -16.35 -1.61
N LEU A 65 -1.25 -17.53 -1.09
CA LEU A 65 0.13 -18.00 -1.12
C LEU A 65 0.50 -18.48 -2.53
N ILE A 66 1.71 -18.17 -2.96
CA ILE A 66 2.29 -18.62 -4.22
C ILE A 66 3.60 -19.36 -3.96
N TYR A 67 3.90 -20.33 -4.81
CA TYR A 67 5.10 -21.16 -4.73
C TYR A 67 5.98 -21.04 -5.97
N ASP A 68 5.45 -20.45 -7.05
CA ASP A 68 6.17 -20.13 -8.27
C ASP A 68 5.87 -18.69 -8.69
N PHE A 69 6.85 -17.98 -9.25
CA PHE A 69 6.66 -16.60 -9.68
C PHE A 69 5.60 -16.46 -10.77
N ASN A 70 5.35 -17.48 -11.60
CA ASN A 70 4.31 -17.46 -12.62
C ASN A 70 2.89 -17.32 -12.03
N GLU A 71 2.70 -17.61 -10.73
CA GLU A 71 1.43 -17.38 -10.03
C GLU A 71 1.23 -15.92 -9.58
N ILE A 72 2.23 -15.05 -9.71
CA ILE A 72 2.15 -13.67 -9.25
C ILE A 72 1.08 -12.90 -10.02
N ASN A 73 0.18 -12.25 -9.29
CA ASN A 73 -0.67 -11.21 -9.85
C ASN A 73 -0.02 -9.85 -9.61
N ILE A 74 0.55 -9.25 -10.66
CA ILE A 74 1.10 -7.88 -10.59
C ILE A 74 -0.06 -6.87 -10.62
N CYS A 75 -0.79 -6.80 -9.51
CA CYS A 75 -1.99 -5.99 -9.37
C CYS A 75 -1.73 -4.54 -8.94
N GLY A 76 -0.46 -4.14 -8.79
CA GLY A 76 -0.09 -2.81 -8.33
C GLY A 76 -0.53 -2.56 -6.88
N SER A 77 -1.05 -1.36 -6.57
CA SER A 77 -1.42 -1.01 -5.20
C SER A 77 -2.77 -1.60 -4.82
N VAL A 78 -2.87 -2.15 -3.60
CA VAL A 78 -4.13 -2.57 -2.99
C VAL A 78 -4.42 -1.69 -1.77
N TYR A 79 -5.37 -0.75 -1.91
CA TYR A 79 -5.73 0.18 -0.83
C TYR A 79 -6.77 -0.38 0.15
N GLN A 80 -7.28 -1.57 -0.13
CA GLN A 80 -8.21 -2.31 0.71
C GLN A 80 -7.57 -2.65 2.07
N ASP A 81 -8.39 -2.61 3.11
CA ASP A 81 -8.07 -3.21 4.41
C ASP A 81 -8.09 -4.75 4.29
N ILE A 82 -6.93 -5.37 4.36
CA ILE A 82 -6.75 -6.83 4.29
C ILE A 82 -6.02 -7.31 5.54
N ASP A 83 -6.58 -8.33 6.19
CA ASP A 83 -5.98 -8.95 7.37
C ASP A 83 -4.92 -10.00 6.98
N ILE A 84 -3.75 -9.49 6.55
CA ILE A 84 -2.57 -10.29 6.20
C ILE A 84 -2.10 -11.13 7.40
N PHE A 85 -2.26 -10.63 8.62
CA PHE A 85 -1.76 -11.32 9.81
C PHE A 85 -2.54 -12.61 10.09
N SER A 86 -3.87 -12.54 10.06
CA SER A 86 -4.72 -13.74 10.21
C SER A 86 -4.50 -14.72 9.06
N PHE A 87 -4.43 -14.22 7.82
CA PHE A 87 -4.12 -15.05 6.65
C PHE A 87 -2.81 -15.85 6.82
N LEU A 88 -1.72 -15.20 7.26
CA LEU A 88 -0.45 -15.89 7.47
C LEU A 88 -0.51 -16.90 8.62
N LYS A 89 -1.22 -16.58 9.70
CA LYS A 89 -1.42 -17.52 10.82
C LYS A 89 -2.16 -18.79 10.39
N GLU A 90 -3.23 -18.62 9.61
CA GLU A 90 -4.05 -19.72 9.12
C GLU A 90 -3.31 -20.61 8.11
N ASN A 91 -2.32 -20.06 7.40
CA ASN A 91 -1.57 -20.75 6.35
C ASN A 91 -0.11 -21.06 6.74
N ILE A 92 0.24 -20.95 8.03
CA ILE A 92 1.63 -21.07 8.51
C ILE A 92 2.25 -22.43 8.14
N SER A 93 1.46 -23.51 8.20
CA SER A 93 1.87 -24.88 7.88
C SER A 93 2.08 -25.12 6.38
N SER A 94 1.60 -24.20 5.53
CA SER A 94 1.71 -24.29 4.07
C SER A 94 2.96 -23.56 3.54
N ILE A 95 3.75 -22.95 4.41
CA ILE A 95 4.99 -22.26 4.05
C ILE A 95 6.11 -23.29 3.89
N LYS A 96 6.84 -23.20 2.78
CA LYS A 96 7.95 -24.09 2.42
C LYS A 96 9.27 -23.32 2.43
N ASN A 97 10.27 -23.85 3.14
CA ASN A 97 11.63 -23.30 3.33
C ASN A 97 11.66 -21.88 3.91
N GLY A 98 11.26 -20.87 3.14
CA GLY A 98 11.15 -19.49 3.57
C GLY A 98 10.04 -18.74 2.84
N ILE A 99 9.60 -17.62 3.42
CA ILE A 99 8.53 -16.79 2.87
C ILE A 99 8.97 -15.34 2.60
N ILE A 100 8.55 -14.82 1.44
CA ILE A 100 8.64 -13.39 1.12
C ILE A 100 7.27 -12.76 1.34
N VAL A 101 7.17 -11.81 2.27
CA VAL A 101 5.90 -11.16 2.63
C VAL A 101 5.92 -9.69 2.25
N THR A 102 4.91 -9.24 1.51
CA THR A 102 4.63 -7.81 1.33
C THR A 102 3.54 -7.37 2.29
N CYS A 103 3.80 -6.40 3.18
CA CYS A 103 2.82 -5.97 4.18
C CYS A 103 2.92 -4.49 4.59
N MET A 104 1.87 -3.99 5.24
CA MET A 104 1.83 -2.62 5.75
C MET A 104 2.88 -2.41 6.86
N PRO A 105 3.41 -1.18 7.03
CA PRO A 105 4.50 -0.92 7.96
C PRO A 105 4.16 -1.32 9.39
N CYS A 106 2.93 -1.00 9.82
CA CYS A 106 2.43 -1.33 11.15
C CYS A 106 2.20 -2.83 11.41
N GLN A 107 2.35 -3.70 10.40
CA GLN A 107 2.23 -5.16 10.55
C GLN A 107 3.58 -5.87 10.59
N VAL A 108 4.67 -5.22 10.14
CA VAL A 108 5.99 -5.85 9.96
C VAL A 108 6.45 -6.60 11.20
N GLN A 109 6.39 -5.95 12.36
CA GLN A 109 6.85 -6.54 13.63
C GLN A 109 6.01 -7.75 14.06
N GLY A 110 4.69 -7.64 13.92
CA GLY A 110 3.77 -8.72 14.29
C GLY A 110 3.97 -9.94 13.41
N ILE A 111 4.05 -9.72 12.09
CA ILE A 111 4.29 -10.78 11.11
C ILE A 111 5.65 -11.44 11.37
N ARG A 112 6.73 -10.65 11.49
CA ARG A 112 8.08 -11.17 11.78
C ARG A 112 8.08 -12.01 13.05
N SER A 113 7.48 -11.51 14.13
CA SER A 113 7.42 -12.26 15.39
C SER A 113 6.68 -13.60 15.27
N VAL A 114 5.64 -13.70 14.44
CA VAL A 114 4.94 -14.97 14.22
C VAL A 114 5.81 -15.93 13.39
N LEU A 115 6.45 -15.44 12.33
CA LEU A 115 7.31 -16.26 11.47
C LEU A 115 8.54 -16.78 12.25
N ASP A 116 9.20 -15.91 13.00
CA ASP A 116 10.39 -16.25 13.80
C ASP A 116 10.06 -17.29 14.89
N ARG A 117 8.91 -17.18 15.57
CA ARG A 117 8.47 -18.18 16.58
C ARG A 117 8.20 -19.55 15.98
N ASN A 118 7.90 -19.63 14.69
CA ASN A 118 7.71 -20.88 13.96
C ASN A 118 8.99 -21.31 13.23
N ASN A 119 10.14 -20.65 13.48
CA ASN A 119 11.43 -20.89 12.82
C ASN A 119 11.37 -20.80 11.29
N ILE A 120 10.54 -19.89 10.75
CA ILE A 120 10.37 -19.69 9.32
C ILE A 120 11.31 -18.59 8.84
N ASN A 121 12.22 -18.93 7.92
CA ASN A 121 13.05 -17.94 7.23
C ASN A 121 12.13 -16.94 6.51
N ASN A 122 12.31 -15.64 6.74
CA ASN A 122 11.42 -14.63 6.20
C ASN A 122 12.17 -13.44 5.59
N PHE A 123 11.63 -12.94 4.48
CA PHE A 123 12.02 -11.67 3.87
C PHE A 123 10.78 -10.77 3.80
N ILE A 124 10.81 -9.63 4.48
CA ILE A 124 9.66 -8.73 4.58
C ILE A 124 9.92 -7.48 3.75
N ILE A 125 9.06 -7.28 2.76
CA ILE A 125 8.94 -6.05 1.99
C ILE A 125 7.80 -5.24 2.61
N SER A 126 8.06 -3.99 2.98
CA SER A 126 7.01 -3.07 3.38
C SER A 126 6.93 -1.87 2.44
N PHE A 127 6.02 -0.95 2.72
CA PHE A 127 5.83 0.24 1.90
C PHE A 127 5.32 1.44 2.69
N CYS A 128 5.59 2.65 2.20
CA CYS A 128 5.04 3.87 2.75
C CYS A 128 3.51 3.86 2.62
N CYS A 129 2.80 4.07 3.74
CA CYS A 129 1.36 3.88 3.82
C CYS A 129 0.64 5.07 4.45
N SER A 130 -0.23 5.72 3.68
CA SER A 130 -1.06 6.84 4.15
C SER A 130 -2.39 6.42 4.82
N GLY A 131 -2.63 5.11 4.92
CA GLY A 131 -3.79 4.47 5.54
C GLY A 131 -4.62 3.62 4.56
N GLN A 132 -5.20 2.54 5.07
CA GLN A 132 -6.08 1.65 4.30
C GLN A 132 -7.53 2.16 4.30
N THR A 133 -8.33 1.54 3.43
CA THR A 133 -9.75 1.81 3.23
C THR A 133 -10.53 0.51 3.31
N THR A 134 -11.65 0.47 4.05
CA THR A 134 -12.51 -0.71 4.07
C THR A 134 -13.10 -0.97 2.69
N LEU A 135 -13.50 -2.22 2.44
CA LEU A 135 -13.98 -2.63 1.12
C LEU A 135 -15.23 -1.84 0.67
N GLU A 136 -16.09 -1.44 1.61
CA GLU A 136 -17.27 -0.62 1.34
C GLU A 136 -16.90 0.79 0.81
N GLY A 137 -15.72 1.30 1.13
CA GLY A 137 -15.22 2.57 0.56
C GLY A 137 -14.93 2.44 -0.93
N THR A 138 -14.46 1.27 -1.37
CA THR A 138 -14.29 0.95 -2.78
C THR A 138 -15.65 0.83 -3.46
N TRP A 139 -16.60 0.11 -2.86
CA TRP A 139 -17.96 -0.02 -3.41
C TRP A 139 -18.70 1.32 -3.48
N LEU A 140 -18.44 2.23 -2.54
CA LEU A 140 -18.95 3.60 -2.61
C LEU A 140 -18.48 4.31 -3.89
N CYS A 141 -17.23 4.10 -4.28
CA CYS A 141 -16.70 4.66 -5.51
C CYS A 141 -17.42 4.10 -6.74
N TYR A 142 -17.67 2.79 -6.79
CA TYR A 142 -18.47 2.17 -7.86
C TYR A 142 -19.87 2.79 -7.95
N ARG A 143 -20.56 2.91 -6.81
CA ARG A 143 -21.90 3.53 -6.76
C ARG A 143 -21.89 4.97 -7.26
N TYR A 144 -20.90 5.77 -6.89
CA TYR A 144 -20.76 7.16 -7.38
C TYR A 144 -20.37 7.24 -8.86
N MET A 145 -19.91 6.15 -9.46
CA MET A 145 -19.66 6.01 -10.90
C MET A 145 -20.87 5.44 -11.65
N GLY A 146 -21.96 5.12 -10.95
CA GLY A 146 -23.13 4.45 -11.53
C GLY A 146 -22.89 2.98 -11.86
N ILE A 147 -21.89 2.35 -11.23
CA ILE A 147 -21.52 0.94 -11.44
C ILE A 147 -22.17 0.11 -10.34
N ASP A 148 -22.95 -0.90 -10.73
CA ASP A 148 -23.34 -1.97 -9.82
C ASP A 148 -22.12 -2.88 -9.56
N LYS A 149 -21.80 -3.09 -8.28
CA LYS A 149 -20.67 -3.92 -7.85
C LYS A 149 -20.78 -5.36 -8.38
N SER A 150 -21.99 -5.86 -8.61
CA SER A 150 -22.22 -7.21 -9.17
C SER A 150 -21.65 -7.38 -10.58
N GLN A 151 -21.47 -6.27 -11.30
CA GLN A 151 -20.95 -6.25 -12.67
C GLN A 151 -19.43 -6.18 -12.72
N VAL A 152 -18.75 -5.91 -11.61
CA VAL A 152 -17.30 -5.72 -11.57
C VAL A 152 -16.61 -7.08 -11.50
N ILE A 153 -15.87 -7.43 -12.56
CA ILE A 153 -15.11 -8.68 -12.62
C ILE A 153 -13.64 -8.49 -12.24
N ASN A 154 -13.12 -7.27 -12.37
CA ASN A 154 -11.77 -6.91 -11.92
C ASN A 154 -11.67 -5.41 -11.62
N MET A 155 -10.74 -5.05 -10.74
CA MET A 155 -10.37 -3.66 -10.49
C MET A 155 -8.92 -3.56 -10.07
N GLN A 156 -8.22 -2.52 -10.52
CA GLN A 156 -6.89 -2.15 -10.07
C GLN A 156 -6.90 -0.70 -9.56
N TYR A 157 -6.36 -0.45 -8.36
CA TYR A 157 -6.31 0.92 -7.82
C TYR A 157 -5.26 1.78 -8.52
N ARG A 158 -4.10 1.19 -8.80
CA ARG A 158 -2.95 1.77 -9.53
C ARG A 158 -2.12 0.65 -10.14
N GLY A 159 -1.39 0.97 -11.21
CA GLY A 159 -0.59 0.05 -12.01
C GLY A 159 -0.68 0.43 -13.49
N ASN A 160 0.02 -0.27 -14.37
CA ASN A 160 0.01 0.01 -15.82
C ASN A 160 0.47 1.45 -16.13
N GLY A 161 1.66 1.80 -15.62
CA GLY A 161 2.26 3.13 -15.66
C GLY A 161 2.16 3.86 -14.31
N TRP A 162 2.78 5.05 -14.25
CA TRP A 162 2.88 5.85 -13.05
C TRP A 162 2.52 7.34 -13.31
N PRO A 163 1.74 8.00 -12.44
CA PRO A 163 1.10 7.43 -11.24
C PRO A 163 -0.18 6.64 -11.55
N SER A 164 -0.63 6.58 -12.81
CA SER A 164 -1.84 5.87 -13.26
C SER A 164 -3.09 6.26 -12.44
N GLY A 165 -4.06 5.36 -12.32
CA GLY A 165 -5.33 5.58 -11.64
C GLY A 165 -6.16 4.29 -11.55
N ILE A 166 -7.41 4.44 -11.10
CA ILE A 166 -8.34 3.33 -10.92
C ILE A 166 -8.77 2.81 -12.29
N GLN A 167 -8.65 1.50 -12.47
CA GLN A 167 -9.08 0.76 -13.65
C GLN A 167 -10.11 -0.27 -13.21
N ILE A 168 -11.27 -0.32 -13.85
CA ILE A 168 -12.36 -1.25 -13.54
C ILE A 168 -12.74 -1.97 -14.81
N GLU A 169 -12.91 -3.28 -14.73
CA GLU A 169 -13.40 -4.13 -15.80
C GLU A 169 -14.75 -4.72 -15.41
N LEU A 170 -15.73 -4.57 -16.30
CA LEU A 170 -17.08 -5.06 -16.12
C LEU A 170 -17.32 -6.36 -16.89
N PHE A 171 -18.36 -7.11 -16.50
CA PHE A 171 -18.74 -8.39 -17.10
C PHE A 171 -19.08 -8.27 -18.60
N ASP A 172 -19.58 -7.11 -19.04
CA ASP A 172 -19.87 -6.79 -20.45
C ASP A 172 -18.61 -6.44 -21.27
N GLY A 173 -17.41 -6.51 -20.67
CA GLY A 173 -16.13 -6.18 -21.28
C GLY A 173 -15.78 -4.69 -21.23
N LYS A 174 -16.65 -3.82 -20.70
CA LYS A 174 -16.39 -2.39 -20.59
C LYS A 174 -15.25 -2.14 -19.59
N LYS A 175 -14.28 -1.32 -20.02
CA LYS A 175 -13.16 -0.86 -19.20
C LYS A 175 -13.35 0.61 -18.83
N ILE A 176 -13.23 0.92 -17.54
CA ILE A 176 -13.41 2.26 -17.00
C ILE A 176 -12.10 2.70 -16.35
N TYR A 177 -11.62 3.87 -16.74
CA TYR A 177 -10.41 4.47 -16.18
C TYR A 177 -10.72 5.79 -15.47
N LYS A 178 -10.14 6.01 -14.29
CA LYS A 178 -10.14 7.28 -13.57
C LYS A 178 -8.74 7.62 -13.11
N ASN A 179 -8.25 8.79 -13.53
CA ASN A 179 -6.99 9.34 -13.07
C ASN A 179 -6.86 9.33 -11.54
N ASN A 180 -5.65 9.07 -11.04
CA ASN A 180 -5.38 9.17 -9.61
C ASN A 180 -5.74 10.57 -9.06
N TYR A 181 -6.10 10.62 -7.78
CA TYR A 181 -6.53 11.83 -7.07
C TYR A 181 -7.78 12.54 -7.65
N THR A 182 -8.58 11.87 -8.47
CA THR A 182 -9.87 12.39 -8.94
C THR A 182 -11.06 11.84 -8.14
N ASN A 183 -12.23 12.46 -8.31
CA ASN A 183 -13.48 11.96 -7.74
C ASN A 183 -13.99 10.76 -8.57
N PRO A 184 -14.62 9.76 -7.93
CA PRO A 184 -15.07 9.76 -6.53
C PRO A 184 -14.03 9.33 -5.48
N TRP A 185 -12.91 8.71 -5.90
CA TRP A 185 -11.91 8.15 -4.98
C TRP A 185 -11.35 9.17 -4.00
N ARG A 186 -10.94 10.36 -4.50
CA ARG A 186 -10.40 11.43 -3.65
C ARG A 186 -11.38 11.83 -2.55
N LEU A 187 -12.65 12.05 -2.90
CA LEU A 187 -13.68 12.45 -1.95
C LEU A 187 -13.94 11.36 -0.91
N MET A 188 -14.05 10.10 -1.34
CA MET A 188 -14.22 8.95 -0.44
C MET A 188 -13.03 8.83 0.52
N HIS A 189 -11.80 8.85 0.01
CA HIS A 189 -10.60 8.70 0.81
C HIS A 189 -10.39 9.86 1.81
N GLN A 190 -10.72 11.09 1.39
CA GLN A 190 -10.62 12.28 2.26
C GLN A 190 -11.69 12.30 3.35
N SER A 191 -12.85 11.64 3.16
CA SER A 191 -13.92 11.56 4.16
C SER A 191 -13.51 10.85 5.45
N LYS A 192 -12.51 9.96 5.41
CA LYS A 192 -12.10 9.12 6.54
C LYS A 192 -13.19 8.18 7.09
N LEU A 193 -14.42 8.18 6.56
CA LEU A 193 -15.52 7.32 7.03
C LEU A 193 -15.26 5.83 6.83
N PHE A 194 -14.45 5.49 5.82
CA PHE A 194 -14.05 4.13 5.49
C PHE A 194 -12.59 3.85 5.90
N ARG A 195 -11.99 4.72 6.70
CA ARG A 195 -10.63 4.50 7.20
C ARG A 195 -10.70 3.68 8.49
N PRO A 196 -10.03 2.53 8.59
CA PRO A 196 -10.02 1.74 9.82
C PRO A 196 -9.46 2.56 11.00
N LYS A 197 -10.00 2.33 12.21
CA LYS A 197 -9.57 3.04 13.43
C LYS A 197 -8.06 2.97 13.64
N ARG A 198 -7.45 1.80 13.42
CA ARG A 198 -6.00 1.64 13.53
C ARG A 198 -5.23 2.56 12.58
N CYS A 199 -5.75 2.83 11.38
CA CYS A 199 -5.13 3.73 10.42
C CYS A 199 -5.28 5.22 10.79
N LEU A 200 -6.33 5.59 11.52
CA LEU A 200 -6.48 6.95 12.09
C LEU A 200 -5.46 7.23 13.21
N MET A 201 -5.01 6.18 13.89
CA MET A 201 -4.13 6.28 15.06
C MET A 201 -2.68 5.87 14.76
N CYS A 202 -2.42 5.35 13.56
CA CYS A 202 -1.13 4.82 13.15
C CYS A 202 -0.10 5.96 13.01
N LYS A 203 1.08 5.75 13.58
CA LYS A 203 2.21 6.70 13.55
C LYS A 203 3.36 6.27 12.65
N GLU A 204 3.21 5.13 11.99
CA GLU A 204 4.18 4.58 11.04
C GLU A 204 3.75 4.97 9.63
N ASP A 205 4.51 5.88 9.02
CA ASP A 205 4.49 6.17 7.60
C ASP A 205 5.15 5.03 6.82
N ILE A 206 6.31 4.57 7.30
CA ILE A 206 7.11 3.48 6.73
C ILE A 206 7.71 2.63 7.87
N SER A 207 8.24 1.46 7.54
CA SER A 207 8.85 0.57 8.53
C SER A 207 10.34 0.37 8.28
N TYR A 208 11.18 0.86 9.20
CA TYR A 208 12.62 0.56 9.21
C TYR A 208 12.93 -0.84 9.78
N LYS A 209 11.90 -1.65 10.03
CA LYS A 209 12.03 -3.01 10.58
C LYS A 209 11.77 -4.09 9.52
N ALA A 210 11.39 -3.68 8.31
CA ALA A 210 11.30 -4.56 7.15
C ALA A 210 12.70 -4.71 6.52
N ASP A 211 12.94 -5.74 5.72
CA ASP A 211 14.23 -5.87 5.03
C ASP A 211 14.38 -4.78 3.96
N VAL A 212 13.31 -4.53 3.21
CA VAL A 212 13.19 -3.43 2.25
C VAL A 212 11.87 -2.71 2.44
N SER A 213 11.89 -1.39 2.40
CA SER A 213 10.69 -0.55 2.49
C SER A 213 10.55 0.35 1.27
N LEU A 214 9.43 0.19 0.55
CA LEU A 214 9.17 0.85 -0.73
C LEU A 214 8.37 2.14 -0.56
N ALA A 215 8.54 3.08 -1.47
CA ALA A 215 7.78 4.32 -1.56
C ALA A 215 7.68 4.76 -3.02
N ASP A 216 6.64 5.54 -3.32
CA ASP A 216 6.62 6.27 -4.59
C ASP A 216 7.64 7.41 -4.55
N PRO A 217 8.28 7.78 -5.67
CA PRO A 217 9.39 8.72 -5.65
C PRO A 217 8.93 10.15 -5.37
N TRP A 218 7.74 10.57 -5.83
CA TRP A 218 7.08 11.87 -5.59
C TRP A 218 7.91 13.18 -5.64
N LEU A 219 9.20 13.15 -5.97
CA LEU A 219 10.05 14.32 -6.19
C LEU A 219 9.64 15.03 -7.47
N GLY A 220 9.93 16.34 -7.54
CA GLY A 220 9.56 17.21 -8.67
C GLY A 220 9.87 16.62 -10.04
N LYS A 221 11.12 16.15 -10.23
CA LYS A 221 11.59 15.56 -11.50
C LYS A 221 10.74 14.39 -11.97
N TYR A 222 10.45 13.42 -11.08
CA TYR A 222 9.68 12.23 -11.44
C TYR A 222 8.20 12.55 -11.70
N LYS A 223 7.59 13.43 -10.91
CA LYS A 223 6.18 13.86 -11.12
C LYS A 223 5.96 14.41 -12.54
N ILE A 224 6.95 15.10 -13.09
CA ILE A 224 6.88 15.72 -14.41
C ILE A 224 7.12 14.67 -15.51
N SER A 225 8.27 13.99 -15.45
CA SER A 225 8.79 13.22 -16.58
C SER A 225 8.43 11.73 -16.56
N ASP A 226 8.19 11.14 -15.39
CA ASP A 226 7.99 9.70 -15.29
C ASP A 226 6.54 9.33 -15.61
N LYS A 227 6.38 8.38 -16.55
CA LYS A 227 5.08 7.81 -16.96
C LYS A 227 5.02 6.30 -16.80
N ILE A 228 6.17 5.65 -16.56
CA ILE A 228 6.25 4.20 -16.44
C ILE A 228 6.37 3.83 -14.97
N GLY A 229 7.33 4.43 -14.25
CA GLY A 229 7.52 4.23 -12.83
C GLY A 229 8.99 4.12 -12.44
N HIS A 230 9.32 4.83 -11.37
CA HIS A 230 10.46 4.61 -10.49
C HIS A 230 9.90 4.38 -9.09
N THR A 231 10.61 3.61 -8.27
CA THR A 231 10.30 3.38 -6.86
C THR A 231 11.45 3.94 -6.05
N MET A 232 11.13 4.78 -5.07
CA MET A 232 12.05 5.11 -3.98
C MET A 232 12.00 3.98 -2.96
N PHE A 233 13.12 3.56 -2.39
CA PHE A 233 13.11 2.52 -1.37
C PHE A 233 14.30 2.62 -0.43
N LEU A 234 14.10 2.07 0.76
CA LEU A 234 15.06 2.00 1.84
C LEU A 234 15.43 0.55 2.08
N ILE A 235 16.70 0.30 2.36
CA ILE A 235 17.20 -0.99 2.80
C ILE A 235 17.47 -0.91 4.29
N ASN A 236 16.86 -1.78 5.11
CA ASN A 236 16.98 -1.66 6.57
C ASN A 236 17.68 -2.83 7.26
N THR A 237 18.00 -3.90 6.53
CA THR A 237 18.73 -5.06 7.08
C THR A 237 19.89 -5.46 6.16
N GLU A 238 20.94 -6.04 6.74
CA GLU A 238 22.09 -6.56 5.98
C GLU A 238 21.66 -7.59 4.94
N LYS A 239 20.66 -8.41 5.28
CA LYS A 239 20.01 -9.35 4.37
C LYS A 239 19.37 -8.65 3.17
N GLY A 240 18.63 -7.56 3.42
CA GLY A 240 18.08 -6.72 2.36
C GLY A 240 19.17 -6.10 1.48
N LEU A 241 20.26 -5.64 2.09
CA LEU A 241 21.39 -5.03 1.38
C LEU A 241 22.09 -6.03 0.46
N ALA A 242 22.40 -7.21 0.99
CA ALA A 242 23.05 -8.28 0.24
C ALA A 242 22.25 -8.67 -1.02
N PHE A 243 20.94 -8.90 -0.90
CA PHE A 243 20.12 -9.24 -2.05
C PHE A 243 19.97 -8.11 -3.07
N ILE A 244 19.83 -6.86 -2.63
CA ILE A 244 19.72 -5.73 -3.57
C ILE A 244 21.03 -5.52 -4.33
N GLU A 245 22.18 -5.63 -3.67
CA GLU A 245 23.48 -5.53 -4.35
C GLU A 245 23.69 -6.71 -5.32
N GLU A 246 23.27 -7.92 -4.97
CA GLU A 246 23.32 -9.04 -5.91
C GLU A 246 22.42 -8.82 -7.13
N MET A 247 21.18 -8.36 -6.92
CA MET A 247 20.24 -8.03 -8.00
C MET A 247 20.76 -6.91 -8.90
N LYS A 248 21.42 -5.89 -8.32
CA LYS A 248 22.09 -4.81 -9.05
C LYS A 248 23.26 -5.34 -9.88
N ASN A 249 24.10 -6.20 -9.32
CA ASN A 249 25.23 -6.83 -10.02
C ASN A 249 24.76 -7.72 -11.17
N LYS A 250 23.64 -8.42 -11.01
CA LYS A 250 22.98 -9.19 -12.08
C LYS A 250 22.19 -8.32 -13.07
N SER A 251 22.26 -6.99 -12.93
CA SER A 251 21.52 -6.03 -13.77
C SER A 251 20.01 -6.24 -13.79
N LEU A 252 19.43 -6.81 -12.73
CA LEU A 252 17.98 -6.99 -12.60
C LEU A 252 17.28 -5.67 -12.26
N LEU A 253 17.99 -4.73 -11.63
CA LEU A 253 17.50 -3.42 -11.21
C LEU A 253 18.41 -2.30 -11.74
N ARG A 254 17.82 -1.15 -12.07
CA ARG A 254 18.54 0.12 -12.28
C ARG A 254 18.33 1.00 -11.06
N LEU A 255 19.41 1.33 -10.36
CA LEU A 255 19.39 2.06 -9.09
C LEU A 255 20.15 3.37 -9.21
N ILE A 256 19.64 4.39 -8.53
CA ILE A 256 20.23 5.71 -8.34
C ILE A 256 20.30 5.94 -6.84
N ASP A 257 21.46 6.37 -6.34
CA ASP A 257 21.61 6.73 -4.93
C ASP A 257 20.63 7.86 -4.57
N SER A 258 20.06 7.77 -3.38
CA SER A 258 19.16 8.76 -2.83
C SER A 258 19.48 8.95 -1.35
N SER A 259 18.68 9.73 -0.65
CA SER A 259 18.94 10.07 0.74
C SER A 259 17.65 10.11 1.56
N VAL A 260 17.82 10.33 2.86
CA VAL A 260 16.67 10.50 3.74
C VAL A 260 15.96 11.85 3.53
N GLU A 261 16.69 12.87 3.10
CA GLU A 261 16.13 14.17 2.72
C GLU A 261 15.19 14.02 1.52
N ASP A 262 15.62 13.27 0.49
CA ASP A 262 14.78 12.90 -0.65
C ASP A 262 13.51 12.16 -0.18
N TYR A 263 13.63 11.23 0.75
CA TYR A 263 12.49 10.52 1.32
C TYR A 263 11.51 11.46 2.04
N ILE A 264 12.03 12.37 2.87
CA ILE A 264 11.23 13.35 3.59
C ILE A 264 10.53 14.31 2.63
N GLU A 265 11.20 14.74 1.56
CA GLU A 265 10.59 15.56 0.51
C GLU A 265 9.46 14.78 -0.20
N ALA A 266 9.76 13.56 -0.64
CA ALA A 266 8.84 12.71 -1.38
C ALA A 266 7.58 12.35 -0.57
N GLN A 267 7.75 12.02 0.72
CA GLN A 267 6.69 11.50 1.58
C GLN A 267 6.20 12.50 2.63
N GLY A 268 6.61 13.76 2.57
CA GLY A 268 6.37 14.77 3.62
C GLY A 268 4.91 14.86 4.07
N HIS A 269 3.95 14.81 3.13
CA HIS A 269 2.52 14.80 3.48
C HIS A 269 2.10 13.59 4.33
N THR A 270 2.63 12.41 4.04
CA THR A 270 2.35 11.18 4.80
C THR A 270 3.02 11.27 6.17
N ILE A 271 4.29 11.67 6.24
CA ILE A 271 5.05 11.84 7.49
C ILE A 271 4.30 12.80 8.43
N MET A 272 3.96 14.00 7.94
CA MET A 272 3.21 15.00 8.70
C MET A 272 1.86 14.48 9.21
N ALA A 273 1.13 13.71 8.39
CA ALA A 273 -0.15 13.14 8.79
C ALA A 273 0.01 12.10 9.92
N LYS A 274 1.09 11.30 9.90
CA LYS A 274 1.38 10.27 10.91
C LYS A 274 1.88 10.87 12.22
N ASP A 275 2.65 11.94 12.17
CA ASP A 275 3.09 12.66 13.37
C ASP A 275 1.93 13.31 14.12
N LYS A 276 0.96 13.87 13.36
CA LYS A 276 -0.26 14.43 13.93
C LYS A 276 -1.18 13.39 14.56
N ALA A 277 -1.08 12.10 14.19
CA ALA A 277 -2.02 11.07 14.65
C ALA A 277 -2.11 10.98 16.19
N SER A 278 -0.99 11.14 16.91
CA SER A 278 -1.00 11.21 18.39
C SER A 278 -1.56 12.50 18.94
N LEU A 279 -1.21 13.62 18.32
CA LEU A 279 -1.60 14.95 18.78
C LEU A 279 -3.11 15.16 18.60
N GLU A 280 -3.69 14.53 17.59
CA GLU A 280 -5.10 14.68 17.20
C GLU A 280 -5.96 13.52 17.72
N LYS A 281 -5.56 12.85 18.83
CA LYS A 281 -6.25 11.67 19.38
C LYS A 281 -7.76 11.89 19.58
N LYS A 282 -8.16 13.06 20.12
CA LYS A 282 -9.57 13.40 20.36
C LYS A 282 -10.35 13.50 19.05
N PHE A 283 -9.79 14.16 18.04
CA PHE A 283 -10.38 14.27 16.71
C PHE A 283 -10.47 12.90 16.00
N ASN A 284 -9.39 12.12 16.03
CA ASN A 284 -9.34 10.77 15.43
C ASN A 284 -10.35 9.81 16.09
N ASN A 285 -10.58 9.93 17.40
CA ASN A 285 -11.63 9.17 18.09
C ASN A 285 -13.03 9.57 17.62
N ILE A 286 -13.29 10.86 17.36
CA ILE A 286 -14.58 11.32 16.83
C ILE A 286 -14.77 10.80 15.39
N LEU A 287 -13.75 10.90 14.54
CA LEU A 287 -13.79 10.33 13.19
C LEU A 287 -14.07 8.83 13.22
N SER A 288 -13.41 8.09 14.12
CA SER A 288 -13.67 6.66 14.30
C SER A 288 -15.11 6.38 14.74
N LYS A 289 -15.68 7.18 15.64
CA LYS A 289 -17.09 7.03 16.05
C LYS A 289 -18.06 7.32 14.90
N MET A 290 -17.79 8.38 14.11
CA MET A 290 -18.57 8.69 12.90
C MET A 290 -18.50 7.57 11.86
N GLY A 291 -17.29 7.04 11.62
CA GLY A 291 -17.06 5.92 10.71
C GLY A 291 -17.64 4.59 11.19
N ASN A 292 -17.86 4.39 12.49
CA ASN A 292 -18.49 3.17 13.01
C ASN A 292 -20.02 3.31 13.17
N ASN A 293 -20.56 4.53 13.09
CA ASN A 293 -21.99 4.76 13.14
C ASN A 293 -22.63 4.45 11.77
N ILE A 294 -23.36 3.33 11.71
CA ILE A 294 -23.98 2.81 10.48
C ILE A 294 -24.96 3.82 9.88
N LEU A 295 -25.84 4.40 10.71
CA LEU A 295 -26.85 5.35 10.24
C LEU A 295 -26.20 6.63 9.68
N TYR A 296 -25.23 7.19 10.42
CA TYR A 296 -24.48 8.36 10.00
C TYR A 296 -23.76 8.11 8.67
N LYS A 297 -23.04 6.99 8.56
CA LYS A 297 -22.34 6.62 7.32
C LYS A 297 -23.31 6.44 6.16
N LYS A 298 -24.46 5.76 6.37
CA LYS A 298 -25.48 5.58 5.34
C LYS A 298 -25.98 6.92 4.81
N ILE A 299 -26.36 7.85 5.69
CA ILE A 299 -26.87 9.19 5.33
C ILE A 299 -25.79 10.01 4.62
N MET A 300 -24.60 10.11 5.21
CA MET A 300 -23.51 10.94 4.69
C MET A 300 -22.91 10.41 3.39
N THR A 301 -23.23 9.18 2.99
CA THR A 301 -22.79 8.58 1.74
C THR A 301 -23.92 8.40 0.73
N LEU A 302 -25.12 8.92 0.98
CA LEU A 302 -26.25 8.82 0.02
C LEU A 302 -25.90 9.42 -1.34
N SER A 303 -25.16 10.52 -1.35
CA SER A 303 -24.74 11.20 -2.56
C SER A 303 -23.37 11.88 -2.38
N PRO A 304 -22.67 12.23 -3.47
CA PRO A 304 -21.46 13.04 -3.39
C PRO A 304 -21.67 14.37 -2.66
N PHE A 305 -22.86 14.96 -2.74
CA PHE A 305 -23.22 16.18 -2.01
C PHE A 305 -23.21 15.95 -0.49
N MET A 306 -23.89 14.89 -0.02
CA MET A 306 -23.90 14.54 1.41
C MET A 306 -22.50 14.23 1.94
N LEU A 307 -21.66 13.60 1.13
CA LEU A 307 -20.29 13.31 1.54
C LEU A 307 -19.43 14.59 1.62
N ARG A 308 -19.67 15.57 0.73
CA ARG A 308 -19.06 16.90 0.86
C ARG A 308 -19.58 17.65 2.09
N PHE A 309 -20.85 17.48 2.44
CA PHE A 309 -21.40 18.03 3.68
C PHE A 309 -20.71 17.41 4.91
N HIS A 310 -20.50 16.09 4.93
CA HIS A 310 -19.66 15.45 5.94
C HIS A 310 -18.23 16.04 5.99
N MET A 311 -17.62 16.33 4.83
CA MET A 311 -16.31 17.00 4.79
C MET A 311 -16.32 18.39 5.46
N LEU A 312 -17.44 19.12 5.40
CA LEU A 312 -17.61 20.38 6.13
C LEU A 312 -17.71 20.13 7.64
N ILE A 313 -18.49 19.14 8.07
CA ILE A 313 -18.64 18.75 9.48
C ILE A 313 -17.27 18.43 10.08
N ILE A 314 -16.45 17.58 9.44
CA ILE A 314 -15.15 17.21 10.00
C ILE A 314 -14.19 18.39 10.12
N ARG A 315 -14.27 19.38 9.22
CA ARG A 315 -13.47 20.62 9.31
C ARG A 315 -13.89 21.48 10.50
N ILE A 316 -15.19 21.58 10.76
CA ILE A 316 -15.73 22.31 11.93
C ILE A 316 -15.32 21.59 13.21
N VAL A 317 -15.53 20.27 13.29
CA VAL A 317 -15.12 19.45 14.45
C VAL A 317 -13.63 19.57 14.70
N TYR A 318 -12.80 19.54 13.65
CA TYR A 318 -11.35 19.72 13.79
C TYR A 318 -10.99 21.05 14.45
N LYS A 319 -11.64 22.16 14.06
CA LYS A 319 -11.41 23.48 14.66
C LYS A 319 -11.87 23.60 16.11
N ILE A 320 -12.91 22.86 16.50
CA ILE A 320 -13.45 22.88 17.88
C ILE A 320 -12.59 22.03 18.83
N VAL A 321 -11.98 20.97 18.31
CA VAL A 321 -11.33 19.92 19.12
C VAL A 321 -9.81 20.08 19.19
N LYS A 322 -9.22 20.82 18.25
CA LYS A 322 -7.82 21.24 18.26
C LYS A 322 -7.62 22.43 19.20
#